data_AF-A0A2G8T673-F1
#
_entry.id   AF-A0A2G8T673-F1
#
_cell.length_a   1.000
_cell.length_b   1.000
_cell.length_c   1.000
_cell.angle_alpha   90.00
_cell.angle_beta   90.00
_cell.angle_gamma   90.00
#
_symmetry.space_group_name_H-M   'P 1'
#
loop_
_entity.id
_entity.type
_entity.pdbx_description
1 polymer ?
#
loop_
_entity_poly.entity_id
_entity_poly.type
_entity_poly.pdbx_seq_one_letter_code
_entity_poly.pdbx_strand_id
1 'polypeptide(L)'
;MKSLTLRASVALACALSLAACGGSSGNLLLGGRIDGLFKPGLVLQNKNGPLLPIAAGTTTFAFHELIGNDEEFEVKIATQPTGAKCTLADNKGKSGAFNITSIIITCATNTYDLGGTITGLDSGSLVLVNGSDRATVTAGAPGATIGFKMSQVADGAPYGVTVLTQPSGRTCSVENGVNTMGTAEIANIKVTCKPAAATPSGESV
;
A
#
# COMPACT_ATOMS: atom_id res chain seq x y z
N MET A 1 71.87 -18.18 53.88
CA MET A 1 71.52 -18.97 52.67
C MET A 1 70.12 -18.59 52.24
N LYS A 2 69.96 -18.04 51.01
CA LYS A 2 68.84 -18.17 50.05
C LYS A 2 67.39 -18.00 50.56
N SER A 3 66.48 -17.27 49.93
CA SER A 3 66.47 -16.58 48.63
C SER A 3 65.19 -15.76 48.53
N LEU A 4 65.32 -14.62 47.87
CA LEU A 4 64.33 -13.71 47.27
C LEU A 4 63.05 -14.37 46.74
N THR A 5 61.91 -13.67 46.92
CA THR A 5 61.02 -13.05 45.89
C THR A 5 59.66 -12.73 46.57
N LEU A 6 59.33 -11.53 47.03
CA LEU A 6 59.17 -10.22 46.37
C LEU A 6 58.21 -10.24 45.15
N ARG A 7 56.98 -9.74 45.39
CA ARG A 7 56.06 -9.08 44.45
C ARG A 7 55.54 -9.90 43.26
N ALA A 8 54.33 -10.42 43.40
CA ALA A 8 53.39 -10.54 42.28
C ALA A 8 51.97 -10.37 42.80
N SER A 9 51.66 -9.10 43.03
CA SER A 9 50.36 -8.43 42.92
C SER A 9 49.19 -9.31 42.47
N VAL A 10 48.17 -9.35 43.33
CA VAL A 10 46.79 -9.73 43.04
C VAL A 10 46.33 -8.96 41.80
N ALA A 11 46.42 -9.58 40.62
CA ALA A 11 45.86 -9.06 39.38
C ALA A 11 44.37 -9.42 39.32
N LEU A 12 43.60 -8.60 40.05
CA LEU A 12 42.31 -8.06 39.67
C LEU A 12 41.56 -8.81 38.53
N ALA A 13 40.75 -9.77 38.93
CA ALA A 13 39.65 -10.27 38.12
C ALA A 13 38.56 -9.17 38.02
N CYS A 14 38.56 -8.41 36.93
CA CYS A 14 37.46 -7.54 36.49
C CYS A 14 37.48 -7.46 34.95
N ALA A 15 37.15 -8.56 34.30
CA ALA A 15 36.95 -8.62 32.85
C ALA A 15 35.55 -9.16 32.52
N LEU A 16 34.53 -8.68 33.23
CA LEU A 16 33.13 -8.84 32.83
C LEU A 16 32.40 -7.49 32.95
N SER A 17 31.52 -7.29 31.98
CA SER A 17 30.60 -6.16 31.77
C SER A 17 31.19 -4.84 31.28
N LEU A 18 31.57 -4.79 29.99
CA LEU A 18 31.42 -3.57 29.18
C LEU A 18 30.71 -3.89 27.85
N ALA A 19 29.67 -4.73 27.92
CA ALA A 19 28.72 -4.95 26.82
C ALA A 19 27.31 -4.56 27.30
N ALA A 20 27.18 -3.36 27.85
CA ALA A 20 25.89 -2.79 28.23
C ALA A 20 26.00 -1.26 28.38
N CYS A 21 26.49 -0.59 27.35
CA CYS A 21 26.18 0.83 27.13
C CYS A 21 25.92 1.00 25.63
N GLY A 22 24.78 0.49 25.17
CA GLY A 22 24.23 0.81 23.86
C GLY A 22 23.58 2.20 23.83
N GLY A 23 24.02 3.12 24.70
CA GLY A 23 23.63 4.53 24.61
C GLY A 23 24.52 5.19 23.58
N SER A 24 24.09 5.20 22.31
CA SER A 24 24.74 6.08 21.33
C SER A 24 24.69 7.49 21.92
N SER A 25 25.86 8.08 22.19
CA SER A 25 25.99 9.46 22.69
C SER A 25 25.68 10.49 21.60
N GLY A 26 24.88 10.07 20.61
CA GLY A 26 24.53 10.84 19.45
C GLY A 26 23.74 12.08 19.82
N ASN A 27 23.95 13.13 19.04
CA ASN A 27 23.22 14.38 19.13
C ASN A 27 22.55 14.74 17.80
N LEU A 28 22.65 13.86 16.79
CA LEU A 28 22.13 14.09 15.45
C LEU A 28 20.85 13.29 15.21
N LEU A 29 19.81 13.97 14.74
CA LEU A 29 18.56 13.34 14.32
C LEU A 29 18.77 12.56 13.03
N LEU A 30 18.16 11.39 12.97
CA LEU A 30 18.00 10.58 11.76
C LEU A 30 16.52 10.49 11.43
N GLY A 31 16.12 11.02 10.28
CA GLY A 31 14.72 11.11 9.88
C GLY A 31 14.54 11.52 8.43
N GLY A 32 13.31 11.88 8.10
CA GLY A 32 12.96 12.15 6.72
C GLY A 32 11.48 12.43 6.52
N ARG A 33 11.08 12.49 5.24
CA ARG A 33 9.69 12.67 4.83
C ARG A 33 9.09 11.37 4.29
N ILE A 34 7.77 11.31 4.33
CA ILE A 34 6.96 10.19 3.86
C ILE A 34 5.89 10.72 2.92
N ASP A 35 5.88 10.17 1.71
CA ASP A 35 4.95 10.50 0.65
C ASP A 35 4.01 9.29 0.42
N GLY A 36 2.69 9.50 0.47
CA GLY A 36 1.69 8.49 0.06
C GLY A 36 1.37 7.35 1.05
N LEU A 37 1.75 7.47 2.33
CA LEU A 37 1.44 6.46 3.35
C LEU A 37 -0.01 6.58 3.85
N PHE A 38 -0.96 5.97 3.15
CA PHE A 38 -2.37 5.90 3.59
C PHE A 38 -2.75 4.59 4.27
N LYS A 39 -1.87 3.58 4.20
CA LYS A 39 -2.10 2.23 4.75
C LYS A 39 -1.29 2.00 6.03
N PRO A 40 -1.85 1.30 7.03
CA PRO A 40 -1.16 1.03 8.29
C PRO A 40 -0.12 -0.09 8.15
N GLY A 41 0.78 -0.17 9.12
CA GLY A 41 1.71 -1.30 9.29
C GLY A 41 3.14 -1.06 8.79
N LEU A 42 3.48 0.15 8.35
CA LEU A 42 4.87 0.50 8.03
C LEU A 42 5.72 0.49 9.31
N VAL A 43 6.81 -0.27 9.29
CA VAL A 43 7.81 -0.29 10.37
C VAL A 43 9.20 -0.09 9.77
N LEU A 44 9.92 0.88 10.31
CA LEU A 44 11.29 1.21 9.91
C LEU A 44 12.30 0.70 10.93
N GLN A 45 13.52 0.48 10.48
CA GLN A 45 14.63 0.11 11.35
C GLN A 45 15.92 0.74 10.83
N ASN A 46 16.71 1.38 11.68
CA ASN A 46 18.07 1.77 11.34
C ASN A 46 19.02 0.64 11.73
N LYS A 47 19.71 0.04 10.75
CA LYS A 47 20.58 -1.13 10.93
C LYS A 47 19.88 -2.24 11.74
N ASN A 48 20.39 -2.56 12.94
CA ASN A 48 19.85 -3.55 13.87
C ASN A 48 19.26 -2.89 15.13
N GLY A 49 19.00 -1.58 15.10
CA GLY A 49 18.44 -0.82 16.21
C GLY A 49 16.95 -1.10 16.45
N PRO A 50 16.29 -0.35 17.34
CA PRO A 50 14.88 -0.51 17.62
C PRO A 50 13.98 -0.31 16.39
N LEU A 51 12.85 -1.00 16.39
CA LEU A 51 11.80 -0.81 15.40
C LEU A 51 11.07 0.50 15.66
N LEU A 52 10.80 1.22 14.57
CA LEU A 52 10.02 2.46 14.57
C LEU A 52 8.71 2.24 13.77
N PRO A 53 7.59 1.96 14.45
CA PRO A 53 6.28 1.92 13.81
C PRO A 53 5.85 3.31 13.33
N ILE A 54 5.33 3.40 12.11
CA ILE A 54 4.83 4.64 11.53
C ILE A 54 3.31 4.52 11.32
N ALA A 55 2.57 5.50 11.85
CA ALA A 55 1.12 5.56 11.67
C ALA A 55 0.74 5.98 10.24
N ALA A 56 -0.39 5.46 9.73
CA ALA A 56 -0.94 5.91 8.45
C ALA A 56 -1.27 7.42 8.50
N GLY A 57 -1.06 8.12 7.39
CA GLY A 57 -1.22 9.57 7.26
C GLY A 57 -0.01 10.39 7.76
N THR A 58 1.02 9.74 8.32
CA THR A 58 2.26 10.42 8.73
C THR A 58 3.03 10.91 7.51
N THR A 59 3.50 12.17 7.55
CA THR A 59 4.26 12.81 6.46
C THR A 59 5.74 13.00 6.77
N THR A 60 6.16 12.83 8.03
CA THR A 60 7.56 12.94 8.47
C THR A 60 7.85 11.94 9.58
N PHE A 61 9.08 11.44 9.64
CA PHE A 61 9.53 10.55 10.72
C PHE A 61 10.90 10.96 11.24
N ALA A 62 11.19 10.57 12.48
CA ALA A 62 12.52 10.61 13.07
C ALA A 62 12.68 9.41 14.01
N PHE A 63 13.87 8.80 14.03
CA PHE A 63 14.22 7.80 15.02
C PHE A 63 14.43 8.47 16.39
N HIS A 64 13.96 7.81 17.45
CA HIS A 64 14.17 8.30 18.82
C HIS A 64 15.64 8.21 19.24
N GLU A 65 16.36 7.19 18.76
CA GLU A 65 17.80 7.08 18.96
C GLU A 65 18.54 8.02 18.02
N LEU A 66 19.30 8.93 18.61
CA LEU A 66 20.16 9.86 17.88
C LEU A 66 21.42 9.13 17.41
N ILE A 67 21.94 9.55 16.26
CA ILE A 67 23.22 9.05 15.73
C ILE A 67 24.35 10.01 16.10
N GLY A 68 25.55 9.47 16.27
CA GLY A 68 26.77 10.22 16.49
C GLY A 68 27.31 10.88 15.23
N ASN A 69 28.36 11.69 15.39
CA ASN A 69 29.18 12.16 14.26
C ASN A 69 29.95 10.98 13.67
N ASP A 70 30.12 10.97 12.34
CA ASP A 70 30.82 9.90 11.64
C ASP A 70 30.21 8.50 11.88
N GLU A 71 28.92 8.44 12.19
CA GLU A 71 28.19 7.19 12.35
C GLU A 71 27.50 6.81 11.03
N GLU A 72 27.74 5.57 10.59
CA GLU A 72 26.99 5.04 9.45
C GLU A 72 25.51 4.88 9.82
N PHE A 73 24.62 5.00 8.85
CA PHE A 73 23.21 4.65 8.98
C PHE A 73 22.76 3.84 7.77
N GLU A 74 21.79 2.97 8.01
CA GLU A 74 21.11 2.22 6.96
C GLU A 74 19.67 1.97 7.40
N VAL A 75 18.78 2.87 7.01
CA VAL A 75 17.36 2.74 7.26
C VAL A 75 16.77 1.69 6.32
N LYS A 76 16.05 0.74 6.88
CA LYS A 76 15.37 -0.35 6.19
C LYS A 76 13.88 -0.32 6.52
N ILE A 77 13.08 -0.81 5.58
CA ILE A 77 11.69 -1.16 5.86
C ILE A 77 11.71 -2.56 6.48
N ALA A 78 11.49 -2.63 7.79
CA ALA A 78 11.38 -3.90 8.51
C ALA A 78 10.05 -4.60 8.24
N THR A 79 8.97 -3.82 8.03
CA THR A 79 7.64 -4.36 7.67
C THR A 79 6.96 -3.40 6.71
N GLN A 80 6.45 -3.93 5.60
CA GLN A 80 5.64 -3.19 4.64
C GLN A 80 4.21 -3.00 5.18
N PRO A 81 3.55 -1.87 4.89
CA PRO A 81 2.14 -1.70 5.22
C PRO A 81 1.26 -2.72 4.48
N THR A 82 0.13 -3.10 5.08
CA THR A 82 -0.84 -3.98 4.42
C THR A 82 -1.61 -3.21 3.34
N GLY A 83 -1.67 -3.73 2.12
CA GLY A 83 -2.37 -3.07 1.00
C GLY A 83 -1.60 -1.91 0.35
N ALA A 84 -0.30 -1.77 0.65
CA ALA A 84 0.57 -0.80 -0.01
C ALA A 84 2.02 -1.32 -0.07
N LYS A 85 2.84 -0.65 -0.87
CA LYS A 85 4.28 -0.88 -0.94
C LYS A 85 5.03 0.43 -0.83
N CYS A 86 5.99 0.47 0.09
CA CYS A 86 6.88 1.61 0.28
C CYS A 86 8.29 1.30 -0.24
N THR A 87 8.95 2.32 -0.75
CA THR A 87 10.36 2.33 -1.14
C THR A 87 11.10 3.44 -0.41
N LEU A 88 12.41 3.28 -0.29
CA LEU A 88 13.31 4.21 0.39
C LEU A 88 14.27 4.83 -0.63
N ALA A 89 14.58 6.11 -0.45
CA ALA A 89 15.69 6.80 -1.10
C ALA A 89 16.53 7.56 -0.06
N ASP A 90 17.82 7.74 -0.36
CA ASP A 90 18.81 8.38 0.51
C ASP A 90 18.92 7.75 1.91
N ASN A 91 18.60 6.46 2.00
CA ASN A 91 18.40 5.74 3.26
C ASN A 91 19.66 5.12 3.85
N LYS A 92 20.82 5.30 3.22
CA LYS A 92 22.10 4.80 3.69
C LYS A 92 23.18 5.85 3.52
N GLY A 93 24.12 5.88 4.45
CA GLY A 93 25.23 6.83 4.40
C GLY A 93 25.98 6.89 5.71
N LYS A 94 26.74 7.95 5.89
CA LYS A 94 27.48 8.27 7.10
C LYS A 94 27.16 9.69 7.50
N SER A 95 26.86 9.92 8.78
CA SER A 95 26.64 11.26 9.29
C SER A 95 27.92 12.09 9.25
N GLY A 96 27.78 13.38 8.98
CA GLY A 96 28.82 14.37 9.25
C GLY A 96 28.59 15.00 10.62
N ALA A 97 28.54 16.33 10.67
CA ALA A 97 28.24 17.10 11.86
C ALA A 97 26.80 17.63 11.94
N PHE A 98 25.89 17.11 11.11
CA PHE A 98 24.51 17.61 10.96
C PHE A 98 23.48 16.49 10.97
N ASN A 99 22.25 16.85 11.38
CA ASN A 99 21.08 15.99 11.30
C ASN A 99 20.87 15.48 9.87
N ILE A 100 20.47 14.22 9.75
CA ILE A 100 20.05 13.61 8.49
C ILE A 100 18.52 13.62 8.45
N THR A 101 17.94 14.55 7.69
CA THR A 101 16.48 14.65 7.48
C THR A 101 16.11 14.49 6.00
N SER A 102 17.04 14.00 5.18
CA SER A 102 16.89 13.88 3.73
C SER A 102 16.29 12.56 3.28
N ILE A 103 16.05 11.60 4.18
CA ILE A 103 15.52 10.29 3.80
C ILE A 103 14.11 10.45 3.25
N ILE A 104 13.83 9.75 2.15
CA ILE A 104 12.54 9.79 1.48
C ILE A 104 11.93 8.40 1.53
N ILE A 105 10.70 8.33 2.01
CA ILE A 105 9.87 7.13 1.91
C ILE A 105 8.73 7.44 0.95
N THR A 106 8.61 6.65 -0.12
CA THR A 106 7.51 6.77 -1.08
C THR A 106 6.65 5.51 -1.00
N CYS A 107 5.39 5.67 -0.64
CA CYS A 107 4.42 4.58 -0.53
C CYS A 107 3.37 4.68 -1.63
N ALA A 108 3.04 3.55 -2.26
CA ALA A 108 1.95 3.41 -3.22
C ALA A 108 0.94 2.41 -2.68
N THR A 109 -0.34 2.81 -2.65
CA THR A 109 -1.44 1.88 -2.33
C THR A 109 -1.60 0.89 -3.48
N ASN A 110 -1.77 -0.39 -3.16
CA ASN A 110 -1.97 -1.42 -4.17
C ASN A 110 -3.30 -1.16 -4.90
N THR A 111 -3.34 -1.51 -6.18
CA THR A 111 -4.54 -1.44 -7.02
C THR A 111 -4.88 -2.83 -7.54
N TYR A 112 -6.16 -3.09 -7.72
CA TYR A 112 -6.66 -4.39 -8.14
C TYR A 112 -7.66 -4.24 -9.30
N ASP A 113 -7.69 -5.26 -10.15
CA ASP A 113 -8.60 -5.32 -11.28
C ASP A 113 -10.05 -5.39 -10.81
N LEU A 114 -10.92 -4.65 -11.50
CA LEU A 114 -12.36 -4.67 -11.30
C LEU A 114 -13.03 -5.04 -12.62
N GLY A 115 -13.93 -6.01 -12.60
CA GLY A 115 -14.60 -6.48 -13.81
C GLY A 115 -15.65 -7.53 -13.54
N GLY A 116 -16.10 -8.12 -14.62
CA GLY A 116 -17.20 -9.05 -14.57
C GLY A 116 -17.61 -9.58 -15.93
N THR A 117 -18.80 -10.16 -15.96
CA THR A 117 -19.39 -10.73 -17.17
C THR A 117 -20.74 -10.12 -17.47
N ILE A 118 -21.04 -10.01 -18.76
CA ILE A 118 -22.31 -9.54 -19.31
C ILE A 118 -22.94 -10.71 -20.07
N THR A 119 -24.23 -10.95 -19.83
CA THR A 119 -25.04 -11.94 -20.56
C THR A 119 -26.28 -11.27 -21.16
N GLY A 120 -26.76 -11.79 -22.29
CA GLY A 120 -27.95 -11.27 -22.99
C GLY A 120 -27.73 -9.95 -23.73
N LEU A 121 -26.47 -9.53 -23.94
CA LEU A 121 -26.10 -8.37 -24.76
C LEU A 121 -25.80 -8.79 -26.20
N ASP A 122 -26.85 -8.89 -26.99
CA ASP A 122 -26.83 -9.32 -28.41
C ASP A 122 -27.37 -8.23 -29.37
N SER A 123 -27.59 -7.01 -28.88
CA SER A 123 -27.75 -5.81 -29.73
C SER A 123 -27.26 -4.53 -29.04
N GLY A 124 -26.88 -3.53 -29.83
CA GLY A 124 -26.50 -2.20 -29.34
C GLY A 124 -25.15 -2.15 -28.62
N SER A 125 -24.93 -1.08 -27.85
CA SER A 125 -23.82 -0.98 -26.91
C SER A 125 -24.34 -0.66 -25.51
N LEU A 126 -23.68 -1.25 -24.52
CA LEU A 126 -23.88 -0.97 -23.10
C LEU A 126 -22.73 -0.08 -22.64
N VAL A 127 -23.02 0.95 -21.87
CA VAL A 127 -21.99 1.73 -21.17
C VAL A 127 -22.14 1.51 -19.68
N LEU A 128 -21.11 0.93 -19.07
CA LEU A 128 -20.97 0.78 -17.63
C LEU A 128 -20.10 1.92 -17.08
N VAL A 129 -20.37 2.35 -15.85
CA VAL A 129 -19.56 3.37 -15.16
C VAL A 129 -19.18 2.96 -13.75
N ASN A 130 -18.00 3.37 -13.31
CA ASN A 130 -17.53 3.36 -11.93
C ASN A 130 -16.94 4.73 -11.58
N GLY A 131 -17.75 5.64 -11.03
CA GLY A 131 -17.36 7.05 -10.87
C GLY A 131 -17.14 7.73 -12.22
N SER A 132 -15.92 8.21 -12.49
CA SER A 132 -15.55 8.80 -13.78
C SER A 132 -15.13 7.78 -14.84
N ASP A 133 -14.85 6.54 -14.44
CA ASP A 133 -14.43 5.47 -15.34
C ASP A 133 -15.61 4.94 -16.17
N ARG A 134 -15.36 4.62 -17.43
CA ARG A 134 -16.37 4.24 -18.43
C ARG A 134 -15.90 3.04 -19.23
N ALA A 135 -16.68 1.97 -19.21
CA ALA A 135 -16.50 0.81 -20.08
C ALA A 135 -17.64 0.74 -21.09
N THR A 136 -17.32 0.90 -22.38
CA THR A 136 -18.27 0.67 -23.48
C THR A 136 -18.11 -0.75 -23.98
N VAL A 137 -19.19 -1.53 -23.95
CA VAL A 137 -19.22 -2.91 -24.40
C VAL A 137 -20.23 -3.05 -25.53
N THR A 138 -19.76 -3.54 -26.68
CA THR A 138 -20.62 -3.81 -27.84
C THR A 138 -21.21 -5.21 -27.74
N ALA A 139 -22.39 -5.39 -28.33
CA ALA A 139 -23.05 -6.69 -28.39
C ALA A 139 -22.20 -7.78 -29.05
N GLY A 140 -22.33 -8.98 -28.49
CA GLY A 140 -21.74 -10.21 -29.01
C GLY A 140 -22.76 -11.05 -29.77
N ALA A 141 -22.37 -12.27 -30.13
CA ALA A 141 -23.31 -13.24 -30.68
C ALA A 141 -24.45 -13.56 -29.69
N PRO A 142 -25.64 -13.93 -30.16
CA PRO A 142 -26.72 -14.39 -29.29
C PRO A 142 -26.25 -15.49 -28.33
N GLY A 143 -26.53 -15.32 -27.03
CA GLY A 143 -26.10 -16.25 -25.98
C GLY A 143 -24.64 -16.12 -25.52
N ALA A 144 -23.85 -15.19 -26.10
CA ALA A 144 -22.48 -14.96 -25.67
C ALA A 144 -22.41 -14.41 -24.24
N THR A 145 -21.36 -14.83 -23.52
CA THR A 145 -20.91 -14.18 -22.28
C THR A 145 -19.73 -13.30 -22.61
N ILE A 146 -19.84 -12.01 -22.31
CA ILE A 146 -18.83 -10.99 -22.64
C ILE A 146 -18.14 -10.57 -21.35
N GLY A 147 -16.81 -10.61 -21.31
CA GLY A 147 -16.05 -10.04 -20.20
C GLY A 147 -15.92 -8.53 -20.33
N PHE A 148 -15.97 -7.82 -19.21
CA PHE A 148 -15.59 -6.40 -19.15
C PHE A 148 -14.61 -6.15 -18.01
N LYS A 149 -13.80 -5.11 -18.17
CA LYS A 149 -12.90 -4.59 -17.12
C LYS A 149 -13.12 -3.08 -16.99
N MET A 150 -12.95 -2.62 -15.77
CA MET A 150 -12.84 -1.21 -15.40
C MET A 150 -11.37 -0.89 -15.11
N SER A 151 -11.07 0.38 -14.95
CA SER A 151 -9.81 0.86 -14.37
C SER A 151 -9.59 0.23 -12.99
N GLN A 152 -8.33 -0.03 -12.66
CA GLN A 152 -7.98 -0.64 -11.38
C GLN A 152 -8.41 0.25 -10.21
N VAL A 153 -8.88 -0.39 -9.14
CA VAL A 153 -9.36 0.30 -7.94
C VAL A 153 -8.35 0.07 -6.81
N ALA A 154 -8.04 1.14 -6.07
CA ALA A 154 -7.12 1.05 -4.94
C ALA A 154 -7.70 0.18 -3.82
N ASP A 155 -6.84 -0.55 -3.12
CA ASP A 155 -7.17 -1.30 -1.90
C ASP A 155 -7.97 -0.40 -0.94
N GLY A 156 -9.11 -0.88 -0.44
CA GLY A 156 -9.97 -0.16 0.50
C GLY A 156 -10.77 1.00 -0.11
N ALA A 157 -10.60 1.31 -1.40
CA ALA A 157 -11.45 2.29 -2.08
C ALA A 157 -12.82 1.66 -2.43
N PRO A 158 -13.91 2.43 -2.34
CA PRO A 158 -15.21 1.97 -2.80
C PRO A 158 -15.26 1.88 -4.32
N TYR A 159 -16.07 0.97 -4.84
CA TYR A 159 -16.48 0.95 -6.25
C TYR A 159 -18.00 0.84 -6.37
N GLY A 160 -18.52 1.35 -7.47
CA GLY A 160 -19.96 1.35 -7.79
C GLY A 160 -20.18 1.26 -9.28
N VAL A 161 -20.22 0.03 -9.80
CA VAL A 161 -20.51 -0.28 -11.20
C VAL A 161 -22.01 -0.18 -11.45
N THR A 162 -22.40 0.73 -12.33
CA THR A 162 -23.79 0.95 -12.75
C THR A 162 -23.90 1.05 -14.27
N VAL A 163 -25.12 0.91 -14.78
CA VAL A 163 -25.39 1.18 -16.20
C VAL A 163 -25.58 2.67 -16.40
N LEU A 164 -24.72 3.27 -17.23
CA LEU A 164 -24.90 4.64 -17.69
C LEU A 164 -25.82 4.70 -18.91
N THR A 165 -25.60 3.82 -19.89
CA THR A 165 -26.37 3.80 -21.13
C THR A 165 -26.85 2.39 -21.40
N GLN A 166 -28.17 2.22 -21.50
CA GLN A 166 -28.78 0.95 -21.87
C GLN A 166 -28.61 0.70 -23.39
N PRO A 167 -28.35 -0.55 -23.81
CA PRO A 167 -28.37 -0.94 -25.21
C PRO A 167 -29.77 -0.81 -25.83
N SER A 168 -29.82 -0.48 -27.12
CA SER A 168 -31.08 -0.37 -27.86
C SER A 168 -31.91 -1.66 -27.79
N GLY A 169 -33.17 -1.52 -27.38
CA GLY A 169 -34.14 -2.63 -27.28
C GLY A 169 -33.95 -3.54 -26.06
N ARG A 170 -33.07 -3.18 -25.11
CA ARG A 170 -32.71 -4.02 -23.96
C ARG A 170 -32.62 -3.21 -22.68
N THR A 171 -32.74 -3.90 -21.56
CA THR A 171 -32.51 -3.36 -20.21
C THR A 171 -31.57 -4.29 -19.47
N CYS A 172 -30.42 -3.75 -19.06
CA CYS A 172 -29.39 -4.44 -18.31
C CYS A 172 -29.43 -4.03 -16.84
N SER A 173 -29.25 -5.00 -15.94
CA SER A 173 -29.12 -4.80 -14.50
C SER A 173 -27.76 -5.31 -14.02
N VAL A 174 -27.18 -4.64 -13.02
CA VAL A 174 -25.88 -5.01 -12.42
C VAL A 174 -26.11 -5.67 -11.07
N GLU A 175 -25.51 -6.82 -10.85
CA GLU A 175 -25.41 -7.51 -9.56
C GLU A 175 -23.96 -7.49 -9.07
N ASN A 176 -23.77 -7.42 -7.74
CA ASN A 176 -22.46 -7.24 -7.09
C ASN A 176 -21.70 -5.98 -7.54
N GLY A 177 -22.41 -4.99 -8.10
CA GLY A 177 -21.83 -3.77 -8.65
C GLY A 177 -21.28 -2.80 -7.60
N VAL A 178 -21.64 -2.94 -6.31
CA VAL A 178 -21.22 -2.02 -5.24
C VAL A 178 -20.53 -2.79 -4.13
N ASN A 179 -19.28 -2.43 -3.83
CA ASN A 179 -18.55 -2.92 -2.66
C ASN A 179 -17.29 -2.05 -2.42
N THR A 180 -16.45 -2.45 -1.47
CA THR A 180 -15.10 -1.94 -1.29
C THR A 180 -14.09 -2.90 -1.89
N MET A 181 -13.06 -2.37 -2.55
CA MET A 181 -11.99 -3.20 -3.11
C MET A 181 -11.17 -3.84 -1.98
N GLY A 182 -11.00 -5.16 -2.06
CA GLY A 182 -10.18 -5.92 -1.11
C GLY A 182 -8.71 -6.00 -1.53
N THR A 183 -8.04 -7.07 -1.12
CA THR A 183 -6.63 -7.34 -1.43
C THR A 183 -6.43 -8.23 -2.66
N ALA A 184 -7.43 -8.32 -3.55
CA ALA A 184 -7.43 -9.18 -4.72
C ALA A 184 -8.36 -8.63 -5.80
N GLU A 185 -8.24 -9.15 -7.02
CA GLU A 185 -9.14 -8.80 -8.12
C GLU A 185 -10.59 -9.15 -7.83
N ILE A 186 -11.50 -8.36 -8.40
CA ILE A 186 -12.95 -8.58 -8.36
C ILE A 186 -13.41 -8.81 -9.80
N ALA A 187 -13.80 -10.05 -10.10
CA ALA A 187 -14.28 -10.47 -11.41
C ALA A 187 -15.72 -11.06 -11.39
N ASN A 188 -16.44 -10.90 -10.27
CA ASN A 188 -17.75 -11.51 -10.05
C ASN A 188 -18.93 -10.54 -10.24
N ILE A 189 -18.71 -9.35 -10.81
CA ILE A 189 -19.80 -8.46 -11.21
C ILE A 189 -20.55 -9.12 -12.35
N LYS A 190 -21.88 -9.22 -12.22
CA LYS A 190 -22.73 -9.83 -13.23
C LYS A 190 -23.65 -8.77 -13.80
N VAL A 191 -23.66 -8.66 -15.12
CA VAL A 191 -24.60 -7.80 -15.83
C VAL A 191 -25.51 -8.69 -16.66
N THR A 192 -26.82 -8.57 -16.43
CA THR A 192 -27.81 -9.35 -17.16
C THR A 192 -28.67 -8.40 -17.98
N CYS A 193 -28.64 -8.56 -19.29
CA CYS A 193 -29.47 -7.82 -20.23
C CYS A 193 -30.67 -8.65 -20.66
N LYS A 194 -31.86 -8.06 -20.63
CA LYS A 194 -33.11 -8.67 -21.09
C LYS A 194 -33.76 -7.77 -22.15
N PRO A 195 -34.61 -8.31 -23.03
CA PRO A 195 -35.44 -7.48 -23.91
C PRO A 195 -36.17 -6.41 -23.08
N ALA A 196 -36.13 -5.16 -23.54
CA ALA A 196 -36.85 -4.08 -22.87
C ALA A 196 -38.36 -4.40 -22.94
N ALA A 197 -39.09 -4.17 -21.84
CA ALA A 197 -40.54 -4.28 -21.86
C ALA A 197 -41.10 -3.32 -22.91
N ALA A 198 -42.02 -3.80 -23.76
CA ALA A 198 -42.72 -2.91 -24.68
C ALA A 198 -43.52 -1.91 -23.84
N THR A 199 -43.21 -0.62 -23.96
CA THR A 199 -44.08 0.43 -23.44
C THR A 199 -45.42 0.28 -24.15
N PRO A 200 -46.55 0.02 -23.45
CA PRO A 200 -47.84 -0.01 -24.13
C PRO A 200 -48.08 1.38 -24.72
N SER A 201 -48.00 1.48 -26.04
CA SER A 201 -48.38 2.67 -26.79
C SER A 201 -49.91 2.75 -26.77
N GLY A 202 -50.48 3.38 -25.76
CA GLY A 202 -51.93 3.47 -25.64
C GLY A 202 -52.40 4.35 -24.51
N GLU A 203 -52.38 5.67 -24.71
CA GLU A 203 -53.50 6.52 -24.30
C GLU A 203 -53.58 7.71 -25.27
N SER A 204 -54.25 7.49 -26.40
CA SER A 204 -54.90 8.59 -27.14
C SER A 204 -56.25 8.81 -26.46
N VAL A 205 -56.40 9.96 -25.80
CA VAL A 205 -57.71 10.55 -25.48
C VAL A 205 -58.16 11.38 -26.68
#